data_AF-A0A498C5S8-F1
#
_entry.id   AF-A0A498C5S8-F1
#
_cell.length_a   1.000
_cell.length_b   1.000
_cell.length_c   1.000
_cell.angle_alpha   90.00
_cell.angle_beta   90.00
_cell.angle_gamma   90.00
#
_symmetry.space_group_name_H-M   'P 1'
#
loop_
_entity.id
_entity.type
_entity.pdbx_description
1 polymer ?
#
loop_
_entity_poly.entity_id
_entity_poly.type
_entity_poly.pdbx_seq_one_letter_code
_entity_poly.pdbx_strand_id
1 'polypeptide(L)'
;MSVGNLRITYEVDASDVIVRVSEQWDRFALDNAAPDVTAEAVLKRSIWDFVCDESTRHLYAHFMARARQGDLVQVPFRCDGPSLRRFLNMSLKGLDGGGVEFRTELIRTEPRPEQPLLKRITSHDDRLIRMCSWCKRIMCDEAWVPVEQAVVRLHLYDQEKLPAITHGMCDDCYKRLSW
;
A
#
# COMPACT_ATOMS: atom_id res chain seq x y z
N MET A 1 0.80 -22.16 5.05
CA MET A 1 2.04 -21.51 4.61
C MET A 1 2.58 -20.73 5.78
N SER A 2 3.78 -21.06 6.26
CA SER A 2 4.38 -20.34 7.38
C SER A 2 4.48 -18.86 7.00
N VAL A 3 4.22 -17.99 7.96
CA VAL A 3 4.40 -16.55 7.85
C VAL A 3 5.92 -16.32 7.80
N GLY A 4 6.53 -16.62 6.66
CA GLY A 4 7.93 -16.32 6.39
C GLY A 4 8.13 -14.83 6.54
N ASN A 5 9.26 -14.46 7.13
CA ASN A 5 9.69 -13.10 7.47
C ASN A 5 9.70 -12.23 6.20
N LEU A 6 8.53 -11.72 5.79
CA LEU A 6 8.39 -10.94 4.56
C LEU A 6 9.21 -9.68 4.75
N ARG A 7 10.32 -9.60 4.02
CA ARG A 7 11.19 -8.45 3.99
C ARG A 7 11.49 -8.11 2.53
N ILE A 8 10.85 -7.05 2.07
CA ILE A 8 11.01 -6.57 0.71
C ILE A 8 11.75 -5.25 0.77
N THR A 9 12.80 -5.12 -0.03
CA THR A 9 13.54 -3.86 -0.16
C THR A 9 13.58 -3.39 -1.59
N TYR A 10 13.65 -2.08 -1.76
CA TYR A 10 13.95 -1.44 -3.03
C TYR A 10 14.68 -0.12 -2.78
N GLU A 11 15.38 0.37 -3.80
CA GLU A 11 16.12 1.62 -3.73
C GLU A 11 15.70 2.54 -4.85
N VAL A 12 15.62 3.82 -4.50
CA VAL A 12 15.51 4.90 -5.48
C VAL A 12 16.78 5.75 -5.47
N ASP A 13 17.13 6.31 -6.62
CA ASP A 13 18.24 7.26 -6.74
C ASP A 13 17.83 8.69 -6.37
N ALA A 14 18.71 9.67 -6.62
CA ALA A 14 18.44 11.09 -6.37
C ALA A 14 17.32 11.68 -7.24
N SER A 15 16.95 11.01 -8.34
CA SER A 15 15.86 11.40 -9.24
C SER A 15 14.57 10.60 -8.97
N ASP A 16 14.49 9.93 -7.82
CA ASP A 16 13.38 9.07 -7.41
C ASP A 16 13.11 7.91 -8.40
N VAL A 17 14.15 7.45 -9.13
CA VAL A 17 14.07 6.30 -10.05
C VAL A 17 14.43 5.03 -9.31
N ILE A 18 13.62 3.97 -9.46
CA ILE A 18 13.86 2.66 -8.85
C ILE A 18 15.06 2.01 -9.53
N VAL A 19 16.15 1.86 -8.79
CA VAL A 19 17.43 1.33 -9.29
C VAL A 19 17.74 -0.08 -8.81
N ARG A 20 17.11 -0.51 -7.71
CA ARG A 20 17.32 -1.85 -7.13
C ARG A 20 16.04 -2.35 -6.47
N VAL A 21 15.83 -3.66 -6.53
CA VAL A 21 14.82 -4.38 -5.76
C VAL A 21 15.46 -5.63 -5.14
N SER A 22 14.92 -6.12 -4.02
CA SER A 22 15.37 -7.35 -3.38
C SER A 22 15.09 -8.58 -4.25
N GLU A 23 15.87 -9.65 -4.10
CA GLU A 23 15.66 -10.93 -4.80
C GLU A 23 14.25 -11.52 -4.59
N GLN A 24 13.63 -11.22 -3.45
CA GLN A 24 12.30 -11.72 -3.09
C GLN A 24 11.14 -10.92 -3.72
N TRP A 25 11.46 -9.83 -4.44
CA TRP A 25 10.48 -8.89 -4.98
C TRP A 25 9.48 -9.55 -5.91
N ASP A 26 9.96 -10.25 -6.94
CA ASP A 26 9.09 -10.87 -7.96
C ASP A 26 8.19 -11.94 -7.36
N ARG A 27 8.76 -12.76 -6.47
CA ARG A 27 7.97 -13.77 -5.74
C ARG A 27 6.84 -13.10 -4.96
N PHE A 28 7.13 -12.01 -4.25
CA PHE A 28 6.11 -11.29 -3.50
C PHE A 28 5.04 -10.66 -4.41
N ALA A 29 5.45 -10.05 -5.52
CA ALA A 29 4.53 -9.48 -6.50
C ALA A 29 3.57 -10.55 -7.06
N LEU A 30 4.10 -11.71 -7.45
CA LEU A 30 3.33 -12.84 -7.96
C LEU A 30 2.40 -13.44 -6.90
N ASP A 31 2.89 -13.66 -5.68
CA ASP A 31 2.11 -14.19 -4.56
C ASP A 31 0.93 -13.27 -4.17
N ASN A 32 1.00 -11.98 -4.53
CA ASN A 32 -0.07 -10.99 -4.33
C ASN A 32 -0.86 -10.68 -5.61
N ALA A 33 -0.74 -11.52 -6.65
CA ALA A 33 -1.43 -11.36 -7.92
C ALA A 33 -1.19 -9.98 -8.56
N ALA A 34 0.05 -9.48 -8.47
CA ALA A 34 0.50 -8.21 -9.02
C ALA A 34 1.65 -8.39 -10.04
N PRO A 35 1.40 -9.09 -11.17
CA PRO A 35 2.43 -9.32 -12.19
C PRO A 35 2.85 -8.03 -12.91
N ASP A 36 2.06 -6.98 -12.81
CA ASP A 36 2.31 -5.63 -13.34
C ASP A 36 3.36 -4.84 -12.55
N VAL A 37 3.89 -5.40 -11.45
CA VAL A 37 4.92 -4.78 -10.62
C VAL A 37 6.12 -5.72 -10.36
N THR A 38 6.46 -6.59 -11.31
CA THR A 38 7.73 -7.33 -11.26
C THR A 38 8.94 -6.40 -11.36
N ALA A 39 10.13 -6.89 -11.01
CA ALA A 39 11.40 -6.18 -11.13
C ALA A 39 11.59 -5.59 -12.53
N GLU A 40 11.30 -6.38 -13.57
CA GLU A 40 11.32 -5.94 -14.96
C GLU A 40 10.37 -4.76 -15.22
N ALA A 41 9.17 -4.78 -14.63
CA ALA A 41 8.15 -3.75 -14.82
C ALA A 41 8.43 -2.45 -14.04
N VAL A 42 9.23 -2.50 -12.96
CA VAL A 42 9.45 -1.36 -12.06
C VAL A 42 10.85 -0.74 -12.16
N LEU A 43 11.88 -1.49 -12.53
CA LEU A 43 13.24 -0.98 -12.61
C LEU A 43 13.36 0.13 -13.66
N LYS A 44 14.19 1.14 -13.38
CA LYS A 44 14.43 2.33 -14.21
C LYS A 44 13.21 3.22 -14.42
N ARG A 45 12.17 3.06 -13.61
CA ARG A 45 10.99 3.93 -13.61
C ARG A 45 10.94 4.76 -12.34
N SER A 46 10.24 5.89 -12.43
CA SER A 46 10.03 6.71 -11.25
C SER A 46 9.11 6.00 -10.27
N ILE A 47 9.41 6.07 -8.97
CA ILE A 47 8.50 5.60 -7.91
C ILE A 47 7.11 6.25 -8.03
N TRP A 48 7.07 7.47 -8.56
CA TRP A 48 5.88 8.25 -8.80
C TRP A 48 4.94 7.64 -9.85
N ASP A 49 5.39 6.71 -10.67
CA ASP A 49 4.50 5.97 -11.58
C ASP A 49 3.60 4.98 -10.82
N PHE A 50 3.97 4.62 -9.59
CA PHE A 50 3.31 3.57 -8.80
C PHE A 50 2.54 4.11 -7.59
N VAL A 51 2.82 5.34 -7.18
CA VAL A 51 2.08 6.03 -6.11
C VAL A 51 1.08 7.00 -6.74
N CYS A 52 -0.15 6.52 -6.93
CA CYS A 52 -1.14 7.21 -7.76
C CYS A 52 -1.91 8.32 -7.03
N ASP A 53 -2.21 8.16 -5.73
CA ASP A 53 -3.01 9.16 -5.02
C ASP A 53 -2.15 10.31 -4.45
N GLU A 54 -2.59 11.54 -4.66
CA GLU A 54 -1.84 12.76 -4.36
C GLU A 54 -1.44 12.88 -2.88
N SER A 55 -2.34 12.50 -1.98
CA SER A 55 -2.07 12.53 -0.54
C SER A 55 -0.94 11.57 -0.16
N THR A 56 -0.91 10.37 -0.74
CA THR A 56 0.15 9.40 -0.50
C THR A 56 1.44 9.83 -1.17
N ARG A 57 1.39 10.44 -2.37
CA ARG A 57 2.59 11.02 -3.01
C ARG A 57 3.25 12.07 -2.13
N HIS A 58 2.45 12.98 -1.58
CA HIS A 58 2.95 14.02 -0.67
C HIS A 58 3.65 13.41 0.56
N LEU A 59 3.05 12.40 1.20
CA LEU A 59 3.68 11.72 2.33
C LEU A 59 4.99 11.01 1.94
N TYR A 60 5.02 10.30 0.81
CA TYR A 60 6.24 9.65 0.34
C TYR A 60 7.36 10.66 0.07
N ALA A 61 7.04 11.81 -0.54
CA ALA A 61 8.01 12.86 -0.81
C ALA A 61 8.60 13.39 0.50
N HIS A 62 7.72 13.61 1.49
CA HIS A 62 8.11 14.05 2.83
C HIS A 62 9.00 13.02 3.54
N PHE A 63 8.62 11.74 3.54
CA PHE A 63 9.42 10.66 4.13
C PHE A 63 10.79 10.54 3.47
N MET A 64 10.86 10.59 2.14
CA MET A 64 12.13 10.53 1.42
C MET A 64 13.01 11.74 1.71
N ALA A 65 12.45 12.95 1.78
CA ALA A 65 13.20 14.15 2.12
C ALA A 65 13.86 14.03 3.51
N ARG A 66 13.11 13.54 4.50
CA ARG A 66 13.64 13.28 5.85
C ARG A 66 14.70 12.20 5.86
N ALA A 67 14.46 11.07 5.17
CA ALA A 67 15.42 9.99 5.06
C ALA A 67 16.75 10.46 4.44
N ARG A 68 16.69 11.30 3.40
CA ARG A 68 17.86 11.94 2.77
C ARG A 68 18.61 12.89 3.71
N GLN A 69 17.93 13.50 4.67
CA GLN A 69 18.54 14.33 5.72
C GLN A 69 19.19 13.51 6.85
N GLY A 70 19.07 12.17 6.80
CA GLY A 70 19.67 11.27 7.78
C GLY A 70 18.69 10.77 8.86
N ASP A 71 17.42 11.18 8.81
CA ASP A 71 16.41 10.67 9.73
C ASP A 71 16.11 9.19 9.45
N LEU A 72 16.00 8.40 10.50
CA LEU A 72 15.42 7.07 10.39
C LEU A 72 13.89 7.19 10.39
N VAL A 73 13.29 7.07 9.21
CA VAL A 73 11.82 7.12 9.07
C VAL A 73 11.27 5.71 9.24
N GLN A 74 10.27 5.56 10.11
CA GLN A 74 9.51 4.30 10.29
C GLN A 74 8.02 4.59 10.35
N VAL A 75 7.26 3.97 9.46
CA VAL A 75 5.83 4.21 9.33
C VAL A 75 5.04 2.90 9.19
N PRO A 76 4.16 2.58 10.16
CA PRO A 76 3.34 1.37 10.09
C PRO A 76 2.14 1.56 9.16
N PHE A 77 1.80 0.56 8.36
CA PHE A 77 0.69 0.61 7.41
C PHE A 77 0.02 -0.76 7.22
N ARG A 78 -1.07 -0.80 6.44
CA ARG A 78 -1.85 -2.01 6.16
C ARG A 78 -1.77 -2.41 4.69
N CYS A 79 -1.68 -3.71 4.40
CA CYS A 79 -1.80 -4.27 3.04
C CYS A 79 -2.66 -5.53 3.07
N ASP A 80 -3.95 -5.32 3.32
CA ASP A 80 -4.89 -6.42 3.58
C ASP A 80 -5.20 -7.23 2.33
N GLY A 81 -5.38 -8.53 2.52
CA GLY A 81 -6.00 -9.41 1.53
C GLY A 81 -7.47 -9.67 1.85
N PRO A 82 -8.20 -10.40 1.01
CA PRO A 82 -9.62 -10.72 1.23
C PRO A 82 -9.89 -11.34 2.61
N SER A 83 -9.11 -12.35 3.01
CA SER A 83 -9.38 -13.14 4.22
C SER A 83 -8.38 -12.90 5.36
N LEU A 84 -7.53 -11.88 5.24
CA LEU A 84 -6.54 -11.57 6.28
C LEU A 84 -6.15 -10.09 6.27
N ARG A 85 -5.81 -9.61 7.46
CA ARG A 85 -5.24 -8.30 7.72
C ARG A 85 -3.72 -8.43 7.76
N ARG A 86 -2.99 -7.56 7.07
CA ARG A 86 -1.50 -7.51 7.15
C ARG A 86 -1.07 -6.18 7.74
N PHE A 87 -0.37 -6.25 8.86
CA PHE A 87 0.25 -5.09 9.48
C PHE A 87 1.73 -5.09 9.10
N LEU A 88 2.15 -4.03 8.43
CA LEU A 88 3.49 -3.88 7.88
C LEU A 88 4.14 -2.65 8.50
N ASN A 89 5.46 -2.62 8.49
CA ASN A 89 6.23 -1.42 8.78
C ASN A 89 7.10 -1.09 7.56
N MET A 90 7.05 0.17 7.14
CA MET A 90 7.97 0.70 6.14
C MET A 90 9.05 1.50 6.86
N SER A 91 10.30 1.19 6.57
CA SER A 91 11.44 1.99 7.00
C SER A 91 12.15 2.59 5.79
N LEU A 92 12.58 3.84 5.91
CA LEU A 92 13.33 4.54 4.88
C LEU A 92 14.68 4.97 5.47
N LYS A 93 15.73 4.81 4.68
CA LYS A 93 17.08 5.23 5.03
C LYS A 93 17.73 5.94 3.83
N GLY A 94 18.25 7.14 4.05
CA GLY A 94 19.06 7.83 3.05
C GLY A 94 20.34 7.05 2.70
N LEU A 95 20.69 7.08 1.43
CA LEU A 95 21.92 6.50 0.87
C LEU A 95 22.84 7.61 0.38
N ASP A 96 24.12 7.28 0.22
CA ASP A 96 25.08 8.19 -0.41
C ASP A 96 24.61 8.59 -1.81
N GLY A 97 24.95 9.82 -2.23
CA GLY A 97 24.54 10.33 -3.54
C GLY A 97 23.05 10.69 -3.64
N GLY A 98 22.31 10.75 -2.53
CA GLY A 98 20.91 11.21 -2.51
C GLY A 98 19.85 10.13 -2.76
N GLY A 99 20.26 8.86 -2.81
CA GLY A 99 19.33 7.73 -2.89
C GLY A 99 18.59 7.47 -1.59
N VAL A 100 17.58 6.59 -1.64
CA VAL A 100 16.82 6.13 -0.46
C VAL A 100 16.57 4.62 -0.57
N GLU A 101 16.95 3.87 0.47
CA GLU A 101 16.51 2.48 0.65
C GLU A 101 15.15 2.48 1.35
N PHE A 102 14.20 1.78 0.76
CA PHE A 102 12.94 1.41 1.37
C PHE A 102 13.00 -0.04 1.81
N ARG A 103 12.52 -0.30 3.02
CA ARG A 103 12.38 -1.66 3.55
C ARG A 103 10.99 -1.84 4.15
N THR A 104 10.28 -2.83 3.65
CA THR A 104 8.96 -3.23 4.15
C THR A 104 9.08 -4.56 4.87
N GLU A 105 8.58 -4.60 6.10
CA GLU A 105 8.60 -5.80 6.95
C GLU A 105 7.19 -6.13 7.44
N LEU A 106 6.83 -7.42 7.41
CA LEU A 106 5.59 -7.90 8.00
C LEU A 106 5.74 -7.99 9.52
N ILE A 107 4.91 -7.22 10.22
CA ILE A 107 4.87 -7.21 11.68
C ILE A 107 3.99 -8.35 12.20
N ARG A 108 2.80 -8.50 11.62
CA ARG A 108 1.83 -9.54 12.01
C ARG A 108 0.69 -9.65 11.02
N THR A 109 -0.01 -10.77 11.06
CA THR A 109 -1.27 -10.99 10.35
C THR A 109 -2.41 -11.29 11.33
N GLU A 110 -3.63 -10.96 10.93
CA GLU A 110 -4.84 -11.43 11.61
C GLU A 110 -5.77 -12.06 10.57
N PRO A 111 -6.18 -13.32 10.74
CA PRO A 111 -7.27 -13.89 9.94
C PRO A 111 -8.56 -13.09 10.13
N ARG A 112 -9.39 -13.08 9.10
CA ARG A 112 -10.74 -12.50 9.16
C ARG A 112 -11.69 -13.21 8.19
N PRO A 113 -13.01 -13.07 8.36
CA PRO A 113 -13.96 -13.44 7.32
C PRO A 113 -13.61 -12.78 5.99
N GLU A 114 -13.74 -13.53 4.91
CA GLU A 114 -13.42 -13.06 3.57
C GLU A 114 -14.22 -11.80 3.23
N GLN A 115 -13.53 -10.79 2.70
CA GLN A 115 -14.11 -9.58 2.15
C GLN A 115 -13.96 -9.60 0.62
N PRO A 116 -15.01 -9.96 -0.14
CA PRO A 116 -14.97 -10.03 -1.60
C PRO A 116 -14.50 -8.74 -2.26
N LEU A 117 -14.81 -7.60 -1.64
CA LEU A 117 -14.43 -6.27 -2.09
C LEU A 117 -12.91 -6.08 -2.23
N LEU A 118 -12.09 -6.80 -1.46
CA LEU A 118 -10.63 -6.72 -1.57
C LEU A 118 -10.03 -7.74 -2.54
N LYS A 119 -10.84 -8.56 -3.21
CA LYS A 119 -10.35 -9.41 -4.31
C LYS A 119 -9.95 -8.51 -5.47
N ARG A 120 -8.88 -8.86 -6.19
CA ARG A 120 -8.57 -8.23 -7.47
C ARG A 120 -9.58 -8.75 -8.48
N ILE A 121 -10.66 -8.00 -8.70
CA ILE A 121 -11.72 -8.32 -9.66
C ILE A 121 -11.45 -7.51 -10.93
N THR A 122 -11.70 -8.10 -12.10
CA THR A 122 -11.51 -7.43 -13.42
C THR A 122 -12.78 -6.75 -13.95
N SER A 123 -13.92 -7.04 -13.31
CA SER A 123 -15.24 -6.53 -13.66
C SER A 123 -15.84 -5.86 -12.43
N HIS A 124 -16.21 -4.60 -12.59
CA HIS A 124 -16.82 -3.77 -11.57
C HIS A 124 -18.13 -3.22 -12.12
N ASP A 125 -18.98 -2.69 -11.24
CA ASP A 125 -19.99 -1.74 -11.70
C ASP A 125 -19.40 -0.31 -11.78
N ASP A 126 -20.22 0.66 -12.17
CA ASP A 126 -19.77 2.04 -12.41
C ASP A 126 -19.54 2.85 -11.12
N ARG A 127 -19.84 2.29 -9.94
CA ARG A 127 -19.67 2.98 -8.66
C ARG A 127 -18.20 2.93 -8.24
N LEU A 128 -17.74 4.03 -7.66
CA LEU A 128 -16.42 4.16 -7.08
C LEU A 128 -16.53 4.31 -5.57
N ILE A 129 -15.77 3.50 -4.83
CA ILE A 129 -15.60 3.68 -3.39
C ILE A 129 -14.17 4.08 -3.09
N ARG A 130 -13.98 4.94 -2.10
CA ARG A 130 -12.65 5.42 -1.71
C ARG A 130 -12.13 4.63 -0.52
N MET A 131 -10.97 4.01 -0.67
CA MET A 131 -10.26 3.31 0.40
C MET A 131 -9.00 4.08 0.78
N CYS A 132 -8.74 4.17 2.08
CA CYS A 132 -7.50 4.74 2.59
C CYS A 132 -6.33 3.81 2.25
N SER A 133 -5.36 4.32 1.47
CA SER A 133 -4.13 3.65 1.08
C SER A 133 -3.33 3.14 2.27
N TRP A 134 -3.45 3.81 3.41
CA TRP A 134 -2.67 3.53 4.62
C TRP A 134 -3.31 2.55 5.60
N CYS A 135 -4.55 2.81 6.03
CA CYS A 135 -5.24 2.00 7.05
C CYS A 135 -6.31 1.06 6.51
N LYS A 136 -6.61 1.11 5.20
CA LYS A 136 -7.62 0.28 4.52
C LYS A 136 -9.06 0.48 5.02
N ARG A 137 -9.33 1.56 5.76
CA ARG A 137 -10.71 2.03 5.99
C ARG A 137 -11.31 2.55 4.70
N ILE A 138 -12.62 2.40 4.55
CA ILE A 138 -13.39 2.81 3.38
C ILE A 138 -14.25 4.01 3.78
N MET A 139 -14.33 5.01 2.90
CA MET A 139 -15.24 6.12 3.04
C MET A 139 -16.67 5.64 2.73
N CYS A 140 -17.54 5.70 3.73
CA CYS A 140 -18.97 5.45 3.58
C CYS A 140 -19.71 6.66 4.15
N ASP A 141 -20.56 7.28 3.32
CA ASP A 141 -21.21 8.55 3.63
C ASP A 141 -20.15 9.60 3.99
N GLU A 142 -20.07 10.00 5.26
CA GLU A 142 -19.10 10.97 5.78
C GLU A 142 -18.11 10.35 6.78
N ALA A 143 -18.03 9.01 6.84
CA ALA A 143 -17.20 8.31 7.82
C ALA A 143 -16.25 7.30 7.19
N TRP A 144 -15.00 7.30 7.68
CA TRP A 144 -14.03 6.25 7.39
C TRP A 144 -14.24 5.05 8.31
N VAL A 145 -14.74 3.94 7.76
CA VAL A 145 -15.07 2.74 8.53
C VAL A 145 -14.23 1.53 8.12
N PRO A 146 -14.03 0.53 9.00
CA PRO A 146 -13.44 -0.75 8.59
C PRO A 146 -14.22 -1.36 7.42
N VAL A 147 -13.53 -2.07 6.53
CA VAL A 147 -14.16 -2.70 5.36
C VAL A 147 -15.31 -3.63 5.73
N GLU A 148 -15.25 -4.32 6.87
CA GLU A 148 -16.33 -5.19 7.36
C GLU A 148 -17.62 -4.40 7.66
N GLN A 149 -17.51 -3.14 8.07
CA GLN A 149 -18.68 -2.27 8.24
C GLN A 149 -19.12 -1.68 6.90
N ALA A 150 -18.17 -1.34 6.03
CA ALA A 150 -18.47 -0.77 4.72
C ALA A 150 -19.30 -1.72 3.86
N VAL A 151 -18.94 -3.00 3.80
CA VAL A 151 -19.67 -4.00 3.01
C VAL A 151 -21.11 -4.18 3.48
N VAL A 152 -21.37 -4.05 4.78
CA VAL A 152 -22.73 -4.08 5.36
C VAL A 152 -23.49 -2.81 4.99
N ARG A 153 -22.91 -1.63 5.25
CA ARG A 153 -23.56 -0.33 5.01
C ARG A 153 -23.89 -0.09 3.54
N LEU A 154 -23.02 -0.56 2.65
CA LEU A 154 -23.16 -0.41 1.20
C LEU A 154 -23.94 -1.58 0.56
N HIS A 155 -24.44 -2.52 1.37
CA HIS A 155 -25.22 -3.68 0.93
C HIS A 155 -24.53 -4.47 -0.20
N LEU A 156 -23.23 -4.76 -0.02
CA LEU A 156 -22.38 -5.34 -1.08
C LEU A 156 -22.40 -6.88 -1.13
N TYR A 157 -22.92 -7.56 -0.11
CA TYR A 157 -22.86 -9.03 -0.02
C TYR A 157 -23.63 -9.75 -1.14
N ASP A 158 -24.76 -9.19 -1.57
CA ASP A 158 -25.67 -9.84 -2.52
C ASP A 158 -25.54 -9.27 -3.94
N GLN A 159 -24.48 -8.50 -4.20
CA GLN A 159 -24.29 -7.84 -5.48
C GLN A 159 -23.52 -8.75 -6.45
N GLU A 160 -24.04 -8.88 -7.67
CA GLU A 160 -23.37 -9.62 -8.74
C GLU A 160 -22.06 -8.94 -9.19
N LYS A 161 -22.04 -7.60 -9.14
CA LYS A 161 -20.85 -6.77 -9.40
C LYS A 161 -20.59 -5.84 -8.22
N LEU A 162 -19.32 -5.72 -7.87
CA LEU A 162 -18.85 -4.85 -6.80
C LEU A 162 -18.34 -3.52 -7.37
N PRO A 163 -18.39 -2.43 -6.58
CA PRO A 163 -17.80 -1.16 -6.98
C PRO A 163 -16.29 -1.26 -7.14
N ALA A 164 -15.72 -0.42 -8.00
CA ALA A 164 -14.27 -0.30 -8.09
C ALA A 164 -13.70 0.49 -6.90
N ILE A 165 -12.52 0.08 -6.43
CA ILE A 165 -11.80 0.78 -5.37
C ILE A 165 -10.90 1.86 -5.97
N THR A 166 -11.13 3.09 -5.54
CA THR A 166 -10.16 4.19 -5.67
C THR A 166 -9.40 4.36 -4.36
N HIS A 167 -8.19 4.88 -4.44
CA HIS A 167 -7.31 5.04 -3.29
C HIS A 167 -7.20 6.52 -2.88
N GLY A 168 -6.93 6.76 -1.59
CA GLY A 168 -6.72 8.08 -1.02
C GLY A 168 -6.30 8.00 0.45
N MET A 169 -6.51 9.06 1.23
CA MET A 169 -6.10 9.09 2.64
C MET A 169 -7.23 9.59 3.52
N CYS A 170 -7.41 8.97 4.69
CA CYS A 170 -8.28 9.53 5.72
C CYS A 170 -7.53 10.57 6.56
N ASP A 171 -8.28 11.51 7.14
CA ASP A 171 -7.74 12.61 7.93
C ASP A 171 -6.89 12.12 9.12
N ASP A 172 -7.33 11.04 9.77
CA ASP A 172 -6.59 10.44 10.89
C ASP A 172 -5.21 9.92 10.47
N CYS A 173 -5.10 9.34 9.27
CA CYS A 173 -3.82 8.89 8.75
C CYS A 173 -2.97 10.07 8.32
N TYR A 174 -3.56 11.04 7.61
CA TYR A 174 -2.86 12.22 7.16
C TYR A 174 -2.23 12.99 8.34
N LYS A 175 -3.03 13.34 9.35
CA LYS A 175 -2.58 14.06 10.56
C LYS A 175 -1.51 13.31 11.33
N ARG A 176 -1.60 11.97 11.41
CA ARG A 176 -0.63 11.14 12.13
C ARG A 176 0.69 10.99 11.39
N LEU A 177 0.72 11.19 10.07
CA LEU A 177 1.87 10.89 9.23
C LEU A 177 2.57 12.14 8.66
N SER A 178 1.96 13.32 8.78
CA SER A 178 2.50 14.57 8.25
C SER A 178 3.44 15.30 9.22
N TRP A 179 4.32 14.58 9.93
CA TRP A 179 5.21 15.09 10.98
C TRP A 179 6.63 15.44 10.53
#